data_AF-A0A1J0ABF3-F1
#
_entry.id   AF-A0A1J0ABF3-F1
#
_cell.length_a   1.000
_cell.length_b   1.000
_cell.length_c   1.000
_cell.angle_alpha   90.00
_cell.angle_beta   90.00
_cell.angle_gamma   90.00
#
_symmetry.space_group_name_H-M   'P 1'
#
loop_
_entity.id
_entity.type
_entity.pdbx_description
1 polymer ?
#
loop_
_entity_poly.entity_id
_entity_poly.type
_entity_poly.pdbx_seq_one_letter_code
_entity_poly.pdbx_strand_id
1 'polypeptide(L)'
;MPADTCEGKFSSDLWKWITKSFCLDAVITFAPEASPFPNVDTNPLIFFIRKDLPKDKFIWAKCFESKTETFKLWVRSGFSDISSSSIESYTRDLSEGLKTGLSRPPMTGKATKYTLGDFVQIIRGVATGANEFFFLTNEQIQQLGIPEKYFVRAIGRIRDVTSEEITQETLENLCQKGRPTFLLALKGESFDKYPEMLKAYLFYGEKLGLPRRPLISQRKPWYKTEFRNVPPFIFAYLGRRKLRFIRNTAGIIPLTGFLCVYPKSKDKEFVERLWKILNHKDTISNLILIGKSYGDGAVKVEPRALERLPIPDDVIKESGLPVQLRLFEQKVFYQVQTVKL
;
A
#
# COMPACT_ATOMS: atom_id res chain seq x y z
N MET A 1 12.85 -9.40 -17.75
CA MET A 1 12.31 -8.03 -17.54
C MET A 1 11.87 -7.88 -16.09
N PRO A 2 12.00 -6.71 -15.44
CA PRO A 2 11.48 -6.52 -14.08
C PRO A 2 9.94 -6.45 -14.08
N ALA A 3 9.31 -6.91 -12.99
CA ALA A 3 7.85 -6.90 -12.82
C ALA A 3 7.24 -5.49 -12.93
N ASP A 4 8.01 -4.44 -12.66
CA ASP A 4 7.61 -3.05 -12.87
C ASP A 4 7.15 -2.74 -14.30
N THR A 5 7.60 -3.51 -15.29
CA THR A 5 7.12 -3.40 -16.68
C THR A 5 5.63 -3.76 -16.82
N CYS A 6 5.07 -4.54 -15.90
CA CYS A 6 3.65 -4.88 -15.81
C CYS A 6 2.88 -3.98 -14.85
N GLU A 7 3.57 -3.26 -13.97
CA GLU A 7 2.96 -2.59 -12.81
C GLU A 7 3.11 -1.07 -12.81
N GLY A 8 4.02 -0.54 -13.63
CA GLY A 8 4.27 0.88 -13.79
C GLY A 8 3.08 1.65 -14.40
N LYS A 9 3.12 2.98 -14.33
CA LYS A 9 2.05 3.82 -14.92
C LYS A 9 1.88 3.61 -16.43
N PHE A 10 2.97 3.28 -17.14
CA PHE A 10 2.99 3.03 -18.58
C PHE A 10 2.56 1.61 -18.96
N SER A 11 2.40 0.69 -17.99
CA SER A 11 2.28 -0.73 -18.29
C SER A 11 1.03 -1.06 -19.10
N SER A 12 -0.10 -0.39 -18.80
CA SER A 12 -1.35 -0.66 -19.51
C SER A 12 -1.23 -0.38 -21.01
N ASP A 13 -0.61 0.73 -21.39
CA ASP A 13 -0.48 1.12 -22.79
C ASP A 13 0.52 0.23 -23.53
N LEU A 14 1.65 -0.08 -22.86
CA LEU A 14 2.65 -1.01 -23.39
C LEU A 14 2.04 -2.39 -23.69
N TRP A 15 1.39 -3.01 -22.71
CA TRP A 15 0.88 -4.38 -22.87
C TRP A 15 -0.31 -4.45 -23.80
N LYS A 16 -1.17 -3.43 -23.87
CA LYS A 16 -2.20 -3.33 -24.91
C LYS A 16 -1.60 -3.26 -26.31
N TRP A 17 -0.54 -2.46 -26.50
CA TRP A 17 0.12 -2.37 -27.80
C TRP A 17 0.80 -3.70 -28.21
N ILE A 18 1.56 -4.32 -27.29
CA ILE A 18 2.22 -5.61 -27.53
C ILE A 18 1.17 -6.66 -27.92
N THR A 19 0.14 -6.82 -27.10
CA THR A 19 -0.84 -7.91 -27.26
C THR A 19 -1.84 -7.67 -28.39
N LYS A 20 -1.92 -6.44 -28.93
CA LYS A 20 -2.62 -6.14 -30.18
C LYS A 20 -1.78 -6.43 -31.43
N SER A 21 -0.46 -6.41 -31.30
CA SER A 21 0.48 -6.50 -32.43
C SER A 21 1.23 -7.83 -32.52
N PHE A 22 1.28 -8.58 -31.41
CA PHE A 22 2.05 -9.81 -31.25
C PHE A 22 1.27 -10.84 -30.45
N CYS A 23 1.64 -12.11 -30.60
CA CYS A 23 1.16 -13.21 -29.77
C CYS A 23 1.97 -13.28 -28.47
N LEU A 24 1.28 -13.18 -27.32
CA LEU A 24 1.85 -13.48 -26.01
C LEU A 24 1.56 -14.95 -25.68
N ASP A 25 2.57 -15.82 -25.80
CA ASP A 25 2.40 -17.25 -25.55
C ASP A 25 2.48 -17.57 -24.05
N ALA A 26 3.43 -16.96 -23.33
CA ALA A 26 3.59 -17.20 -21.89
C ALA A 26 4.23 -16.05 -21.09
N VAL A 27 3.90 -16.00 -19.79
CA VAL A 27 4.51 -15.13 -18.78
C VAL A 27 4.98 -15.98 -17.61
N ILE A 28 6.27 -15.88 -17.28
CA ILE A 28 6.88 -16.68 -16.21
C ILE A 28 7.29 -15.77 -15.06
N THR A 29 6.86 -16.16 -13.86
CA THR A 29 7.20 -15.53 -12.58
C THR A 29 8.05 -16.49 -11.75
N PHE A 30 8.69 -15.97 -10.69
CA PHE A 30 9.57 -16.74 -9.82
C PHE A 30 9.17 -16.53 -8.36
N ALA A 31 9.21 -17.61 -7.57
CA ALA A 31 9.29 -17.51 -6.13
C ALA A 31 10.65 -16.86 -5.74
N PRO A 32 10.75 -16.20 -4.57
CA PRO A 32 11.99 -15.58 -4.11
C PRO A 32 13.20 -16.54 -4.15
N GLU A 33 12.99 -17.79 -3.75
CA GLU A 33 14.00 -18.85 -3.69
C GLU A 33 14.42 -19.35 -5.09
N ALA A 34 13.54 -19.14 -6.09
CA ALA A 34 13.75 -19.51 -7.48
C ALA A 34 14.36 -18.38 -8.33
N SER A 35 14.55 -17.19 -7.74
CA SER A 35 14.97 -16.01 -8.51
C SER A 35 16.29 -16.26 -9.24
N PRO A 36 16.38 -15.99 -10.56
CA PRO A 36 17.63 -16.10 -11.33
C PRO A 36 18.68 -15.06 -10.92
N PHE A 37 18.30 -14.02 -10.17
CA PHE A 37 19.19 -12.96 -9.71
C PHE A 37 19.21 -12.92 -8.17
N PRO A 38 19.95 -13.84 -7.53
CA PRO A 38 20.04 -13.88 -6.08
C PRO A 38 20.63 -12.57 -5.55
N ASN A 39 20.11 -12.08 -4.42
CA ASN A 39 20.52 -10.84 -3.75
C ASN A 39 20.29 -9.54 -4.54
N VAL A 40 19.56 -9.60 -5.66
CA VAL A 40 19.10 -8.40 -6.36
C VAL A 40 17.65 -8.13 -5.97
N ASP A 41 17.36 -6.91 -5.53
CA ASP A 41 16.01 -6.46 -5.17
C ASP A 41 15.16 -6.21 -6.44
N THR A 42 14.83 -7.29 -7.14
CA THR A 42 13.99 -7.29 -8.35
C THR A 42 13.12 -8.53 -8.38
N ASN A 43 11.95 -8.41 -9.00
CA ASN A 43 11.13 -9.54 -9.39
C ASN A 43 11.25 -9.74 -10.90
N PRO A 44 12.07 -10.70 -11.36
CA PRO A 44 12.23 -10.96 -12.77
C PRO A 44 11.00 -11.65 -13.34
N LEU A 45 10.71 -11.35 -14.60
CA LEU A 45 9.71 -11.97 -15.45
C LEU A 45 10.36 -12.40 -16.77
N ILE A 46 9.92 -13.54 -17.28
CA ILE A 46 10.20 -13.97 -18.66
C ILE A 46 8.91 -13.87 -19.47
N PHE A 47 9.00 -13.32 -20.67
CA PHE A 47 7.90 -13.20 -21.61
C PHE A 47 8.23 -13.96 -22.88
N PHE A 48 7.31 -14.82 -23.32
CA PHE A 48 7.38 -15.46 -24.63
C PHE A 48 6.44 -14.70 -25.56
N ILE A 49 7.03 -13.84 -26.40
CA ILE A 49 6.32 -13.00 -27.37
C ILE A 49 6.82 -13.37 -28.76
N ARG A 50 5.90 -13.61 -29.69
CA ARG A 50 6.21 -14.04 -31.04
C ARG A 50 5.49 -13.17 -32.07
N LYS A 51 6.13 -12.95 -33.22
CA LYS A 51 5.54 -12.22 -34.35
C LYS A 51 4.53 -13.12 -35.05
N ASP A 52 3.33 -13.12 -34.50
CA ASP A 52 2.18 -13.93 -34.93
C ASP A 52 0.88 -13.19 -34.56
N LEU A 53 -0.26 -13.67 -35.05
CA LEU A 53 -1.56 -13.13 -34.73
C LEU A 53 -1.83 -13.16 -33.21
N PRO A 54 -2.42 -12.09 -32.64
CA PRO A 54 -2.83 -12.08 -31.24
C PRO A 54 -3.71 -13.26 -30.84
N LYS A 55 -3.53 -13.76 -29.62
CA LYS A 55 -4.39 -14.77 -28.99
C LYS A 55 -5.16 -14.16 -27.83
N ASP A 56 -6.31 -14.74 -27.54
CA ASP A 56 -7.16 -14.40 -26.40
C ASP A 56 -6.68 -15.04 -25.08
N LYS A 57 -5.75 -16.00 -25.15
CA LYS A 57 -5.22 -16.75 -24.01
C LYS A 57 -3.70 -16.85 -24.04
N PHE A 58 -3.11 -16.96 -22.85
CA PHE A 58 -1.68 -17.16 -22.64
C PHE A 58 -1.45 -18.05 -21.42
N ILE A 59 -0.24 -18.61 -21.29
CA ILE A 59 0.16 -19.41 -20.15
C ILE A 59 0.84 -18.52 -19.11
N TRP A 60 0.39 -18.58 -17.87
CA TRP A 60 1.10 -17.97 -16.74
C TRP A 60 1.69 -19.08 -15.89
N ALA A 61 2.97 -18.96 -15.54
CA ALA A 61 3.61 -19.95 -14.70
C ALA A 61 4.43 -19.31 -13.58
N LYS A 62 4.61 -20.06 -12.50
CA LYS A 62 5.48 -19.72 -11.38
C LYS A 62 6.51 -20.82 -11.17
N CYS A 63 7.78 -20.44 -11.21
CA CYS A 63 8.89 -21.32 -10.87
C CYS A 63 9.18 -21.23 -9.36
N PHE A 64 9.34 -22.39 -8.71
CA PHE A 64 9.63 -22.50 -7.28
C PHE A 64 11.07 -22.94 -6.97
N GLU A 65 11.79 -23.47 -7.95
CA GLU A 65 13.16 -23.94 -7.79
C GLU A 65 14.10 -23.26 -8.77
N SER A 66 15.29 -22.89 -8.31
CA SER A 66 16.36 -22.36 -9.15
C SER A 66 17.30 -23.48 -9.62
N LYS A 67 18.00 -23.24 -10.74
CA LYS A 67 19.05 -24.13 -11.27
C LYS A 67 18.59 -25.56 -11.63
N THR A 68 17.34 -25.72 -12.04
CA THR A 68 16.80 -27.01 -12.52
C THR A 68 16.71 -27.03 -14.05
N GLU A 69 16.77 -28.23 -14.65
CA GLU A 69 16.46 -28.42 -16.08
C GLU A 69 14.94 -28.43 -16.33
N THR A 70 14.13 -28.55 -15.28
CA THR A 70 12.65 -28.60 -15.36
C THR A 70 12.08 -27.44 -16.16
N PHE A 71 12.56 -26.22 -15.93
CA PHE A 71 12.08 -25.04 -16.68
C PHE A 71 12.38 -25.15 -18.18
N LYS A 72 13.59 -25.59 -18.54
CA LYS A 72 13.96 -25.76 -19.95
C LYS A 72 13.15 -26.88 -20.60
N LEU A 73 12.97 -28.00 -19.91
CA LEU A 73 12.17 -29.13 -20.40
C LEU A 73 10.71 -28.72 -20.60
N TRP A 74 10.13 -27.96 -19.66
CA TRP A 74 8.76 -27.47 -19.74
C TRP A 74 8.56 -26.48 -20.89
N VAL A 75 9.51 -25.58 -21.13
CA VAL A 75 9.47 -24.70 -22.31
C VAL A 75 9.58 -25.51 -23.60
N ARG A 76 10.47 -26.50 -23.67
CA ARG A 76 10.68 -27.35 -24.85
C ARG A 76 9.52 -28.28 -25.16
N SER A 77 8.73 -28.65 -24.15
CA SER A 77 7.53 -29.45 -24.33
C SER A 77 6.34 -28.63 -24.86
N GLY A 78 6.52 -27.33 -25.10
CA GLY A 78 5.44 -26.43 -25.50
C GLY A 78 4.53 -26.06 -24.33
N PHE A 79 5.10 -25.96 -23.12
CA PHE A 79 4.40 -25.61 -21.88
C PHE A 79 3.37 -26.65 -21.41
N SER A 80 3.50 -27.90 -21.85
CA SER A 80 2.67 -29.00 -21.36
C SER A 80 3.02 -29.36 -19.91
N ASP A 81 2.04 -29.87 -19.16
CA ASP A 81 2.24 -30.25 -17.76
C ASP A 81 3.38 -31.26 -17.61
N ILE A 82 4.42 -30.84 -16.91
CA ILE A 82 5.43 -31.74 -16.36
C ILE A 82 4.99 -31.99 -14.92
N SER A 83 4.74 -33.25 -14.55
CA SER A 83 4.42 -33.66 -13.19
C SER A 83 5.61 -33.38 -12.26
N SER A 84 5.76 -32.13 -11.81
CA SER A 84 6.87 -31.64 -11.02
C SER A 84 6.38 -30.55 -10.08
N SER A 85 6.80 -30.61 -8.82
CA SER A 85 6.56 -29.56 -7.82
C SER A 85 7.30 -28.25 -8.13
N SER A 86 8.21 -28.23 -9.10
CA SER A 86 9.09 -27.08 -9.37
C SER A 86 8.40 -25.96 -10.16
N ILE A 87 7.31 -26.25 -10.88
CA ILE A 87 6.59 -25.28 -11.74
C ILE A 87 5.09 -25.48 -11.59
N GLU A 88 4.38 -24.39 -11.35
CA GLU A 88 2.93 -24.33 -11.39
C GLU A 88 2.50 -23.47 -12.58
N SER A 89 1.55 -23.93 -13.38
CA SER A 89 1.12 -23.21 -14.59
C SER A 89 -0.40 -23.17 -14.75
N TYR A 90 -0.88 -22.11 -15.38
CA TYR A 90 -2.30 -21.82 -15.60
C TYR A 90 -2.52 -21.21 -16.97
N THR A 91 -3.57 -21.62 -17.66
CA THR A 91 -4.07 -20.89 -18.83
C THR A 91 -4.91 -19.71 -18.37
N ARG A 92 -4.63 -18.51 -18.89
CA ARG A 92 -5.33 -17.27 -18.53
C ARG A 92 -5.92 -16.60 -19.76
N ASP A 93 -7.08 -15.99 -19.58
CA ASP A 93 -7.61 -15.04 -20.55
C ASP A 93 -6.75 -13.77 -20.57
N LEU A 94 -6.38 -13.31 -21.75
CA LEU A 94 -5.59 -12.10 -21.97
C LEU A 94 -6.29 -10.87 -21.39
N SER A 95 -7.61 -10.79 -21.54
CA SER A 95 -8.42 -9.68 -21.02
C SER A 95 -8.37 -9.61 -19.49
N GLU A 96 -8.35 -10.76 -18.81
CA GLU A 96 -8.14 -10.87 -17.37
C GLU A 96 -6.73 -10.43 -17.00
N GLY A 97 -5.70 -11.00 -17.65
CA GLY A 97 -4.30 -10.69 -17.38
C GLY A 97 -3.94 -9.22 -17.57
N LEU A 98 -4.52 -8.55 -18.57
CA LEU A 98 -4.34 -7.11 -18.79
C LEU A 98 -5.05 -6.25 -17.72
N LYS A 99 -6.11 -6.76 -17.10
CA LYS A 99 -6.88 -6.06 -16.06
C LYS A 99 -6.26 -6.23 -14.68
N THR A 100 -5.82 -7.45 -14.35
CA THR A 100 -5.32 -7.82 -13.00
C THR A 100 -3.79 -7.72 -12.91
N GLY A 101 -3.11 -7.83 -14.05
CA GLY A 101 -1.66 -7.71 -14.18
C GLY A 101 -0.99 -9.05 -14.50
N LEU A 102 -0.02 -9.01 -15.41
CA LEU A 102 0.71 -10.18 -15.89
C LEU A 102 1.74 -10.72 -14.88
N SER A 103 2.17 -9.90 -13.90
CA SER A 103 3.10 -10.30 -12.84
C SER A 103 2.45 -11.09 -11.69
N ARG A 104 1.12 -11.15 -11.65
CA ARG A 104 0.34 -11.72 -10.54
C ARG A 104 -0.27 -13.07 -10.94
N PRO A 105 -0.55 -13.97 -9.97
CA PRO A 105 -1.29 -15.20 -10.26
C PRO A 105 -2.67 -14.90 -10.85
N PRO A 106 -3.29 -15.86 -11.56
CA PRO A 106 -4.66 -15.71 -12.03
C PRO A 106 -5.63 -15.42 -10.89
N MET A 107 -6.60 -14.54 -11.13
CA MET A 107 -7.76 -14.43 -10.25
C MET A 107 -8.66 -15.65 -10.46
N THR A 108 -8.47 -16.69 -9.64
CA THR A 108 -9.27 -17.93 -9.67
C THR A 108 -10.61 -17.82 -8.94
N GLY A 109 -10.89 -16.67 -8.31
CA GLY A 109 -12.13 -16.41 -7.58
C GLY A 109 -13.30 -15.98 -8.47
N LYS A 110 -14.53 -16.25 -8.03
CA LYS A 110 -15.74 -15.66 -8.63
C LYS A 110 -15.59 -14.15 -8.72
N ALA A 111 -16.02 -13.56 -9.82
CA ALA A 111 -16.10 -12.10 -9.95
C ALA A 111 -16.90 -11.54 -8.77
N THR A 112 -16.24 -10.76 -7.91
CA THR A 112 -16.90 -10.13 -6.77
C THR A 112 -17.66 -8.91 -7.27
N LYS A 113 -18.84 -8.66 -6.71
CA LYS A 113 -19.60 -7.44 -7.01
C LYS A 113 -18.99 -6.22 -6.34
N TYR A 114 -18.26 -6.45 -5.25
CA TYR A 114 -17.75 -5.42 -4.37
C TYR A 114 -16.23 -5.37 -4.34
N THR A 115 -15.74 -4.16 -4.16
CA THR A 115 -14.35 -3.84 -3.88
C THR A 115 -14.26 -3.06 -2.57
N LEU A 116 -13.10 -3.08 -1.92
CA LEU A 116 -12.92 -2.38 -0.65
C LEU A 116 -13.26 -0.88 -0.76
N GLY A 117 -12.92 -0.24 -1.88
CA GLY A 117 -13.21 1.17 -2.17
C GLY A 117 -14.71 1.50 -2.27
N ASP A 118 -15.59 0.50 -2.38
CA ASP A 118 -17.04 0.72 -2.26
C ASP A 118 -17.42 1.15 -0.84
N PHE A 119 -16.65 0.76 0.17
CA PHE A 119 -16.96 0.97 1.60
C PHE A 119 -15.99 1.92 2.32
N VAL A 120 -14.79 2.12 1.78
CA VAL A 120 -13.75 2.94 2.41
C VAL A 120 -13.09 3.88 1.41
N GLN A 121 -12.46 4.92 1.94
CA GLN A 121 -11.51 5.77 1.24
C GLN A 121 -10.10 5.50 1.77
N ILE A 122 -9.12 5.38 0.87
CA ILE A 122 -7.74 5.04 1.24
C ILE A 122 -6.81 6.19 0.90
N ILE A 123 -6.05 6.63 1.89
CA ILE A 123 -5.14 7.76 1.76
C ILE A 123 -3.80 7.37 2.37
N ARG A 124 -2.68 7.81 1.78
CA ARG A 124 -1.36 7.62 2.41
C ARG A 124 -1.26 8.35 3.76
N GLY A 125 -0.46 7.78 4.67
CA GLY A 125 -0.04 8.47 5.88
C GLY A 125 0.73 9.76 5.61
N VAL A 126 0.98 10.52 6.68
CA VAL A 126 1.66 11.83 6.62
C VAL A 126 3.10 11.68 6.15
N ALA A 127 3.48 12.46 5.14
CA ALA A 127 4.87 12.58 4.71
C ALA A 127 5.52 13.81 5.34
N THR A 128 6.49 13.59 6.23
CA THR A 128 7.15 14.70 6.94
C THR A 128 8.28 15.33 6.13
N GLY A 129 8.98 14.57 5.29
CA GLY A 129 10.22 14.99 4.61
C GLY A 129 11.46 15.10 5.51
N ALA A 130 11.27 15.00 6.83
CA ALA A 130 12.33 15.05 7.84
C ALA A 130 11.81 14.44 9.16
N ASN A 131 11.75 13.10 9.23
CA ASN A 131 11.23 12.41 10.42
C ASN A 131 11.98 12.81 11.70
N GLU A 132 13.31 12.94 11.65
CA GLU A 132 14.15 13.37 12.79
C GLU A 132 13.76 14.75 13.38
N PHE A 133 13.06 15.60 12.60
CA PHE A 133 12.62 16.93 13.03
C PHE A 133 11.13 16.97 13.40
N PHE A 134 10.28 16.29 12.63
CA PHE A 134 8.83 16.36 12.84
C PHE A 134 8.28 15.23 13.72
N PHE A 135 8.99 14.11 13.89
CA PHE A 135 8.51 12.93 14.61
C PHE A 135 9.40 12.64 15.82
N LEU A 136 8.91 13.02 16.99
CA LEU A 136 9.69 13.17 18.23
C LEU A 136 9.30 12.17 19.31
N THR A 137 10.25 11.88 20.20
CA THR A 137 10.04 11.14 21.43
C THR A 137 9.45 12.03 22.52
N ASN A 138 8.97 11.41 23.60
CA ASN A 138 8.45 12.11 24.76
C ASN A 138 9.54 12.98 25.42
N GLU A 139 10.76 12.44 25.53
CA GLU A 139 11.91 13.14 26.12
C GLU A 139 12.28 14.38 25.29
N GLN A 140 12.28 14.27 23.96
CA GLN A 140 12.55 15.41 23.08
C GLN A 140 11.52 16.52 23.26
N ILE A 141 10.23 16.18 23.39
CA ILE A 141 9.17 17.18 23.62
C ILE A 141 9.36 17.90 24.96
N GLN A 142 9.65 17.14 26.02
CA GLN A 142 9.91 17.70 27.34
C GLN A 142 11.12 18.65 27.33
N GLN A 143 12.21 18.26 26.66
CA GLN A 143 13.41 19.10 26.52
C GLN A 143 13.16 20.37 25.71
N LEU A 144 12.34 20.30 24.66
CA LEU A 144 12.01 21.44 23.82
C LEU A 144 11.04 22.42 24.49
N GLY A 145 10.26 21.98 25.48
CA GLY A 145 9.28 22.83 26.16
C GLY A 145 8.18 23.38 25.25
N ILE A 146 7.96 22.77 24.07
CA ILE A 146 6.92 23.20 23.13
C ILE A 146 5.57 22.70 23.66
N PRO A 147 4.53 23.56 23.71
CA PRO A 147 3.21 23.15 24.19
C PRO A 147 2.62 21.96 23.43
N GLU A 148 2.04 20.99 24.16
CA GLU A 148 1.51 19.74 23.61
C GLU A 148 0.47 19.93 22.50
N LYS A 149 -0.25 21.06 22.49
CA LYS A 149 -1.24 21.41 21.45
C LYS A 149 -0.68 21.45 20.02
N TYR A 150 0.63 21.57 19.87
CA TYR A 150 1.31 21.53 18.56
C TYR A 150 1.70 20.11 18.12
N PHE A 151 1.42 19.11 18.93
CA PHE A 151 1.72 17.71 18.63
C PHE A 151 0.44 16.87 18.54
N VAL A 152 0.53 15.81 17.76
CA VAL A 152 -0.47 14.74 17.72
C VAL A 152 0.23 13.39 17.91
N ARG A 153 -0.47 12.42 18.52
CA ARG A 153 0.08 11.06 18.63
C ARG A 153 0.18 10.43 17.25
N ALA A 154 1.30 9.76 16.98
CA ALA A 154 1.60 9.23 15.65
C ALA A 154 2.40 7.93 15.70
N ILE A 155 2.34 7.16 14.61
CA ILE A 155 3.15 5.95 14.40
C ILE A 155 3.87 6.03 13.06
N GLY A 156 5.17 5.73 13.08
CA GLY A 156 6.02 5.85 11.88
C GLY A 156 6.53 4.54 11.32
N ARG A 157 6.73 3.53 12.18
CA ARG A 157 7.44 2.30 11.81
C ARG A 157 6.52 1.10 11.95
N ILE A 158 6.40 0.33 10.87
CA ILE A 158 5.59 -0.91 10.83
C ILE A 158 6.08 -1.95 11.84
N ARG A 159 7.38 -1.98 12.11
CA ARG A 159 7.98 -2.95 13.06
C ARG A 159 7.57 -2.72 14.52
N ASP A 160 7.19 -1.50 14.85
CA ASP A 160 6.76 -1.09 16.19
C ASP A 160 5.30 -1.50 16.48
N VAL A 161 4.57 -1.95 15.45
CA VAL A 161 3.22 -2.49 15.59
C VAL A 161 3.27 -3.98 15.33
N THR A 162 2.93 -4.80 16.32
CA THR A 162 2.96 -6.27 16.24
C THR A 162 1.58 -6.91 16.34
N SER A 163 0.62 -6.22 16.93
CA SER A 163 -0.79 -6.60 17.06
C SER A 163 -1.63 -6.15 15.87
N GLU A 164 -2.89 -6.58 15.86
CA GLU A 164 -3.96 -6.14 14.95
C GLU A 164 -4.65 -4.85 15.44
N GLU A 165 -4.24 -4.31 16.59
CA GLU A 165 -4.81 -3.09 17.16
C GLU A 165 -3.71 -2.25 17.83
N ILE A 166 -3.76 -0.94 17.62
CA ILE A 166 -2.93 0.04 18.32
C ILE A 166 -3.78 0.68 19.41
N THR A 167 -3.41 0.41 20.65
CA THR A 167 -4.04 0.90 21.89
C THR A 167 -3.19 1.96 22.58
N GLN A 168 -3.71 2.61 23.63
CA GLN A 168 -2.90 3.52 24.46
C GLN A 168 -1.71 2.79 25.11
N GLU A 169 -1.91 1.55 25.57
CA GLU A 169 -0.83 0.71 26.10
C GLU A 169 0.28 0.46 25.06
N THR A 170 -0.09 0.25 23.79
CA THR A 170 0.89 0.12 22.70
C THR A 170 1.78 1.37 22.64
N LEU A 171 1.16 2.55 22.77
CA LEU A 171 1.86 3.82 22.72
C LEU A 171 2.73 4.08 23.95
N GLU A 172 2.26 3.75 25.15
CA GLU A 172 3.02 3.85 26.38
C GLU A 172 4.28 2.97 26.33
N ASN A 173 4.13 1.73 25.87
CA ASN A 173 5.24 0.80 25.66
C ASN A 173 6.28 1.34 24.65
N LEU A 174 5.83 2.05 23.61
CA LEU A 174 6.73 2.68 22.64
C LEU A 174 7.46 3.88 23.25
N CYS A 175 6.76 4.72 24.02
CA CYS A 175 7.38 5.81 24.76
C CYS A 175 8.46 5.31 25.72
N GLN A 176 8.16 4.27 26.52
CA GLN A 176 9.13 3.66 27.45
C GLN A 176 10.38 3.12 26.74
N LYS A 177 10.24 2.67 25.48
CA LYS A 177 11.35 2.22 24.64
C LYS A 177 12.10 3.36 23.93
N GLY A 178 11.80 4.62 24.25
CA GLY A 178 12.38 5.80 23.61
C GLY A 178 12.04 5.90 22.12
N ARG A 179 10.90 5.33 21.69
CA ARG A 179 10.45 5.44 20.30
C ARG A 179 9.70 6.76 20.10
N PRO A 180 9.86 7.42 18.94
CA PRO A 180 9.05 8.58 18.61
C PRO A 180 7.58 8.20 18.52
N THR A 181 6.70 8.96 19.19
CA THR A 181 5.23 8.77 19.15
C THR A 181 4.46 10.07 18.99
N PHE A 182 5.15 11.19 18.77
CA PHE A 182 4.54 12.50 18.61
C PHE A 182 4.96 13.14 17.30
N LEU A 183 3.99 13.62 16.54
CA LEU A 183 4.20 14.34 15.29
C LEU A 183 3.91 15.82 15.53
N LEU A 184 4.91 16.68 15.26
CA LEU A 184 4.72 18.12 15.21
C LEU A 184 3.75 18.46 14.07
N ALA A 185 2.58 19.02 14.41
CA ALA A 185 1.46 19.21 13.51
C ALA A 185 1.08 20.70 13.43
N LEU A 186 1.71 21.42 12.50
CA LEU A 186 1.52 22.86 12.33
C LEU A 186 0.60 23.17 11.16
N LYS A 187 -0.50 23.89 11.43
CA LYS A 187 -1.49 24.30 10.43
C LYS A 187 -1.02 25.44 9.51
N GLY A 188 0.13 26.05 9.81
CA GLY A 188 0.68 27.18 9.07
C GLY A 188 0.13 28.53 9.55
N GLU A 189 -0.03 28.68 10.86
CA GLU A 189 -0.33 29.98 11.47
C GLU A 189 0.84 30.96 11.25
N SER A 190 0.57 32.26 11.39
CA SER A 190 1.63 33.27 11.31
C SER A 190 2.71 32.97 12.34
N PHE A 191 3.97 33.07 11.93
CA PHE A 191 5.13 32.75 12.75
C PHE A 191 5.11 33.50 14.10
N ASP A 192 4.65 34.76 14.10
CA ASP A 192 4.59 35.60 15.30
C ASP A 192 3.67 35.07 16.39
N LYS A 193 2.65 34.28 16.02
CA LYS A 193 1.66 33.71 16.95
C LYS A 193 2.17 32.49 17.70
N TYR A 194 3.28 31.91 17.27
CA TYR A 194 3.86 30.74 17.94
C TYR A 194 4.62 31.13 19.21
N PRO A 195 4.65 30.26 20.23
CA PRO A 195 5.47 30.49 21.41
C PRO A 195 6.96 30.49 21.04
N GLU A 196 7.77 31.21 21.83
CA GLU A 196 9.20 31.40 21.56
C GLU A 196 9.98 30.08 21.43
N MET A 197 9.64 29.06 22.24
CA MET A 197 10.26 27.74 22.14
C MET A 197 10.03 27.07 20.77
N LEU A 198 8.82 27.21 20.21
CA LEU A 198 8.51 26.68 18.88
C LEU A 198 9.21 27.50 17.79
N LYS A 199 9.24 28.84 17.91
CA LYS A 199 9.98 29.71 16.98
C LYS A 199 11.46 29.35 16.93
N ALA A 200 12.10 29.16 18.09
CA ALA A 200 13.49 28.75 18.20
C ALA A 200 13.73 27.39 17.53
N TYR A 201 12.82 26.43 17.75
CA TYR A 201 12.91 25.10 17.12
C TYR A 201 12.76 25.16 15.60
N LEU A 202 11.84 25.98 15.08
CA LEU A 202 11.69 26.21 13.65
C LEU A 202 12.94 26.88 13.05
N PHE A 203 13.50 27.90 13.71
CA PHE A 203 14.74 28.53 13.27
C PHE A 203 15.93 27.56 13.23
N TYR A 204 16.00 26.64 14.19
CA TYR A 204 16.96 25.53 14.13
C TYR A 204 16.75 24.65 12.89
N GLY A 205 15.50 24.31 12.56
CA GLY A 205 15.16 23.60 11.33
C GLY A 205 15.57 24.34 10.04
N GLU A 206 15.49 25.66 10.03
CA GLU A 206 15.97 26.48 8.90
C GLU A 206 17.49 26.41 8.76
N LYS A 207 18.23 26.49 9.87
CA LYS A 207 19.70 26.32 9.90
C LYS A 207 20.14 24.94 9.38
N LEU A 208 19.33 23.90 9.60
CA LEU A 208 19.54 22.56 9.06
C LEU A 208 19.24 22.44 7.55
N GLY A 209 18.80 23.52 6.90
CA GLY A 209 18.46 23.53 5.49
C GLY A 209 17.19 22.75 5.15
N LEU A 210 16.32 22.46 6.13
CA LEU A 210 15.07 21.74 5.90
C LEU A 210 14.18 22.38 4.83
N PRO A 211 14.03 23.72 4.74
CA PRO A 211 13.21 24.36 3.71
C PRO A 211 13.63 24.03 2.28
N ARG A 212 14.89 23.63 2.05
CA ARG A 212 15.41 23.30 0.72
C ARG A 212 15.16 21.85 0.32
N ARG A 213 14.72 20.98 1.24
CA ARG A 213 14.48 19.56 0.94
C ARG A 213 13.31 19.40 -0.03
N PRO A 214 13.34 18.45 -0.99
CA PRO A 214 12.38 18.39 -2.10
C PRO A 214 10.89 18.39 -1.70
N LEU A 215 10.53 17.69 -0.62
CA LEU A 215 9.15 17.63 -0.14
C LEU A 215 8.76 18.89 0.66
N ILE A 216 9.71 19.45 1.40
CA ILE A 216 9.48 20.58 2.30
C ILE A 216 9.44 21.90 1.52
N SER A 217 10.26 22.04 0.47
CA SER A 217 10.32 23.22 -0.38
C SER A 217 9.01 23.53 -1.11
N GLN A 218 8.12 22.54 -1.22
CA GLN A 218 6.79 22.70 -1.81
C GLN A 218 5.75 23.28 -0.83
N ARG A 219 6.09 23.39 0.46
CA ARG A 219 5.18 23.84 1.52
C ARG A 219 5.28 25.35 1.72
N LYS A 220 4.15 25.98 2.01
CA LYS A 220 4.06 27.41 2.38
C LYS A 220 3.18 27.57 3.62
N PRO A 221 3.73 28.02 4.77
CA PRO A 221 5.17 28.10 5.09
C PRO A 221 5.85 26.71 5.11
N TRP A 222 7.18 26.65 5.11
CA TRP A 222 7.93 25.37 4.99
C TRP A 222 7.61 24.36 6.11
N TYR A 223 7.32 24.88 7.30
CA TYR A 223 7.01 24.10 8.49
C TYR A 223 5.55 23.62 8.55
N LYS A 224 4.69 24.05 7.61
CA LYS A 224 3.30 23.59 7.53
C LYS A 224 3.27 22.09 7.21
N THR A 225 2.69 21.29 8.10
CA THR A 225 2.63 19.84 7.92
C THR A 225 1.34 19.40 7.23
N GLU A 226 1.37 18.24 6.59
CA GLU A 226 0.15 17.62 6.07
C GLU A 226 -0.79 17.29 7.23
N PHE A 227 -2.09 17.53 7.04
CA PHE A 227 -3.09 17.18 8.03
C PHE A 227 -3.85 15.91 7.64
N ARG A 228 -4.13 15.07 8.63
CA ARG A 228 -4.97 13.88 8.52
C ARG A 228 -5.92 13.85 9.70
N ASN A 229 -7.17 13.50 9.44
CA ASN A 229 -8.06 13.06 10.50
C ASN A 229 -7.57 11.71 11.03
N VAL A 230 -7.82 11.43 12.31
CA VAL A 230 -7.52 10.11 12.90
C VAL A 230 -8.28 9.03 12.13
N PRO A 231 -7.59 8.08 11.45
CA PRO A 231 -8.26 7.00 10.76
C PRO A 231 -8.66 5.89 11.75
N PRO A 232 -9.89 5.34 11.68
CA PRO A 232 -10.28 4.19 12.52
C PRO A 232 -9.45 2.93 12.26
N PHE A 233 -8.97 2.79 11.02
CA PHE A 233 -8.13 1.67 10.59
C PHE A 233 -6.90 2.17 9.83
N ILE A 234 -5.79 1.46 9.99
CA ILE A 234 -4.58 1.66 9.18
C ILE A 234 -4.19 0.35 8.52
N PHE A 235 -3.45 0.43 7.42
CA PHE A 235 -2.97 -0.74 6.70
C PHE A 235 -1.45 -0.70 6.59
N ALA A 236 -0.81 -1.75 7.11
CA ALA A 236 0.63 -1.95 6.99
C ALA A 236 0.93 -2.56 5.62
N TYR A 237 1.41 -1.72 4.70
CA TYR A 237 1.41 -2.02 3.27
C TYR A 237 2.79 -2.26 2.67
N LEU A 238 3.86 -2.07 3.45
CA LEU A 238 5.23 -2.08 2.95
C LEU A 238 6.11 -2.99 3.81
N GLY A 239 6.66 -4.04 3.22
CA GLY A 239 7.73 -4.83 3.82
C GLY A 239 7.59 -6.33 3.59
N ARG A 240 8.49 -7.08 4.22
CA ARG A 240 8.56 -8.55 4.16
C ARG A 240 7.59 -9.25 5.13
N ARG A 241 6.97 -8.47 6.02
CA ARG A 241 5.94 -8.97 6.95
C ARG A 241 4.59 -9.00 6.24
N LYS A 242 3.67 -9.83 6.74
CA LYS A 242 2.31 -9.95 6.21
C LYS A 242 1.62 -8.58 6.14
N LEU A 243 1.10 -8.29 4.95
CA LEU A 243 0.14 -7.19 4.74
C LEU A 243 -1.05 -7.41 5.67
N ARG A 244 -1.45 -6.37 6.41
CA ARG A 244 -2.56 -6.49 7.36
C ARG A 244 -3.21 -5.16 7.68
N PHE A 245 -4.51 -5.24 7.98
CA PHE A 245 -5.25 -4.15 8.58
C PHE A 245 -5.01 -4.12 10.09
N ILE A 246 -5.06 -2.92 10.65
CA ILE A 246 -4.80 -2.66 12.05
C ILE A 246 -5.84 -1.65 12.53
N ARG A 247 -6.50 -1.96 13.63
CA ARG A 247 -7.46 -1.06 14.29
C ARG A 247 -6.72 0.03 15.07
N ASN A 248 -7.20 1.26 15.00
CA ASN A 248 -6.61 2.41 15.67
C ASN A 248 -7.56 2.95 16.75
N THR A 249 -7.51 2.38 17.94
CA THR A 249 -8.26 2.86 19.11
C THR A 249 -7.48 3.86 19.95
N ALA A 250 -6.15 3.92 19.76
CA ALA A 250 -5.29 4.92 20.39
C ALA A 250 -5.43 6.34 19.83
N GLY A 251 -6.12 6.50 18.69
CA GLY A 251 -6.37 7.80 18.08
C GLY A 251 -5.15 8.41 17.38
N ILE A 252 -4.28 7.59 16.79
CA ILE A 252 -3.01 8.06 16.20
C ILE A 252 -3.11 8.48 14.74
N ILE A 253 -2.12 9.26 14.29
CA ILE A 253 -1.89 9.59 12.88
C ILE A 253 -0.73 8.74 12.34
N PRO A 254 -0.94 7.93 11.29
CA PRO A 254 0.17 7.20 10.67
C PRO A 254 1.01 8.09 9.75
N LEU A 255 2.33 7.85 9.70
CA LEU A 255 3.21 8.35 8.65
C LEU A 255 3.16 7.43 7.41
N THR A 256 3.88 7.79 6.35
CA THR A 256 3.92 7.08 5.04
C THR A 256 4.31 5.60 5.08
N GLY A 257 4.72 5.03 6.22
CA GLY A 257 4.85 3.58 6.36
C GLY A 257 3.50 2.84 6.35
N PHE A 258 2.39 3.56 6.53
CA PHE A 258 1.05 2.98 6.55
C PHE A 258 0.10 3.74 5.61
N LEU A 259 -1.00 3.08 5.25
CA LEU A 259 -2.16 3.72 4.63
C LEU A 259 -3.23 3.98 5.70
N CYS A 260 -3.86 5.14 5.63
CA CYS A 260 -5.09 5.44 6.34
C CYS A 260 -6.26 4.79 5.61
N VAL A 261 -7.14 4.12 6.35
CA VAL A 261 -8.37 3.52 5.84
C VAL A 261 -9.55 4.18 6.55
N TYR A 262 -10.31 4.99 5.80
CA TYR A 262 -11.46 5.73 6.32
C TYR A 262 -12.76 5.07 5.87
N PRO A 263 -13.60 4.59 6.79
CA PRO A 263 -14.95 4.13 6.46
C PRO A 263 -15.78 5.26 5.81
N LYS A 264 -16.58 4.95 4.79
CA LYS A 264 -17.48 5.94 4.15
C LYS A 264 -18.62 6.37 5.07
N SER A 265 -19.04 5.50 6.00
CA SER A 265 -19.97 5.82 7.08
C SER A 265 -19.24 5.87 8.42
N LYS A 266 -19.56 6.88 9.24
CA LYS A 266 -19.04 7.03 10.61
C LYS A 266 -19.89 6.31 11.66
N ASP A 267 -20.98 5.67 11.24
CA ASP A 267 -21.83 4.91 12.14
C ASP A 267 -21.03 3.78 12.83
N LYS A 268 -21.22 3.62 14.14
CA LYS A 268 -20.43 2.70 14.95
C LYS A 268 -20.61 1.26 14.49
N GLU A 269 -21.83 0.86 14.17
CA GLU A 269 -22.14 -0.49 13.70
C GLU A 269 -21.53 -0.75 12.32
N PHE A 270 -21.57 0.23 11.42
CA PHE A 270 -20.86 0.14 10.13
C PHE A 270 -19.36 -0.09 10.32
N VAL A 271 -18.72 0.66 11.23
CA VAL A 271 -17.29 0.53 11.51
C VAL A 271 -16.94 -0.86 12.06
N GLU A 272 -17.73 -1.39 13.00
CA GLU A 272 -17.51 -2.75 13.52
C GLU A 272 -17.70 -3.84 12.45
N ARG A 273 -18.75 -3.74 11.63
CA ARG A 273 -18.99 -4.69 10.54
C ARG A 273 -17.88 -4.64 9.49
N LEU A 274 -17.38 -3.44 9.16
CA LEU A 274 -16.23 -3.27 8.28
C LEU A 274 -14.97 -3.90 8.88
N TRP A 275 -14.72 -3.78 10.18
CA TRP A 275 -13.57 -4.45 10.82
C TRP A 275 -13.59 -5.96 10.62
N LYS A 276 -14.76 -6.60 10.75
CA LYS A 276 -14.92 -8.03 10.45
C LYS A 276 -14.55 -8.37 9.01
N ILE A 277 -14.96 -7.55 8.05
CA ILE A 277 -14.60 -7.72 6.63
C ILE A 277 -13.09 -7.60 6.43
N LEU A 278 -12.46 -6.56 7.01
CA LEU A 278 -11.03 -6.28 6.85
C LEU A 278 -10.15 -7.41 7.38
N ASN A 279 -10.56 -8.05 8.48
CA ASN A 279 -9.84 -9.16 9.09
C ASN A 279 -10.29 -10.55 8.62
N HIS A 280 -11.27 -10.63 7.72
CA HIS A 280 -11.73 -11.92 7.20
C HIS A 280 -10.61 -12.60 6.41
N LYS A 281 -10.44 -13.93 6.61
CA LYS A 281 -9.40 -14.73 5.97
C LYS A 281 -9.38 -14.56 4.44
N ASP A 282 -10.55 -14.54 3.83
CA ASP A 282 -10.69 -14.43 2.37
C ASP A 282 -10.44 -13.00 1.84
N THR A 283 -10.67 -11.98 2.66
CA THR A 283 -10.24 -10.61 2.34
C THR A 283 -8.71 -10.51 2.37
N ILE A 284 -8.09 -11.09 3.40
CA ILE A 284 -6.63 -11.08 3.57
C ILE A 284 -5.94 -11.89 2.45
N SER A 285 -6.47 -13.05 2.07
CA SER A 285 -5.91 -13.86 0.98
C SER A 285 -5.92 -13.12 -0.36
N ASN A 286 -6.94 -12.28 -0.61
CA ASN A 286 -7.03 -11.45 -1.81
C ASN A 286 -5.99 -10.31 -1.88
N LEU A 287 -5.25 -10.00 -0.79
CA LEU A 287 -4.24 -8.93 -0.80
C LEU A 287 -3.10 -9.20 -1.80
N ILE A 288 -2.82 -10.47 -2.11
CA ILE A 288 -1.81 -10.84 -3.12
C ILE A 288 -2.19 -10.35 -4.53
N LEU A 289 -3.49 -10.16 -4.80
CA LEU A 289 -4.01 -9.73 -6.10
C LEU A 289 -3.74 -8.25 -6.40
N ILE A 290 -3.47 -7.45 -5.37
CA ILE A 290 -3.26 -6.00 -5.49
C ILE A 290 -1.84 -5.58 -5.08
N GLY A 291 -1.08 -6.50 -4.51
CA GLY A 291 0.32 -6.31 -4.15
C GLY A 291 1.19 -6.11 -5.38
N LYS A 292 2.13 -5.18 -5.28
CA LYS A 292 3.33 -5.12 -6.11
C LYS A 292 4.43 -5.83 -5.37
N SER A 293 4.98 -6.89 -5.94
CA SER A 293 6.13 -7.54 -5.34
C SER A 293 7.36 -6.71 -5.63
N TYR A 294 8.13 -6.42 -4.59
CA TYR A 294 9.52 -5.99 -4.62
C TYR A 294 10.38 -7.23 -4.33
N GLY A 295 11.67 -7.20 -4.67
CA GLY A 295 12.54 -8.35 -4.46
C GLY A 295 12.59 -8.77 -2.99
N ASP A 296 13.05 -10.00 -2.75
CA ASP A 296 13.21 -10.56 -1.40
C ASP A 296 11.89 -10.60 -0.59
N GLY A 297 10.78 -10.88 -1.28
CA GLY A 297 9.45 -11.11 -0.67
C GLY A 297 8.75 -9.86 -0.12
N ALA A 298 9.31 -8.66 -0.34
CA ALA A 298 8.65 -7.43 0.07
C ALA A 298 7.42 -7.16 -0.81
N VAL A 299 6.26 -6.90 -0.22
CA VAL A 299 5.08 -6.49 -0.97
C VAL A 299 4.75 -5.04 -0.65
N LYS A 300 4.39 -4.28 -1.69
CA LYS A 300 3.91 -2.91 -1.58
C LYS A 300 2.53 -2.78 -2.19
N VAL A 301 1.60 -2.20 -1.44
CA VAL A 301 0.26 -1.87 -1.96
C VAL A 301 0.07 -0.36 -1.98
N GLU A 302 -0.27 0.20 -3.13
CA GLU A 302 -0.60 1.63 -3.26
C GLU A 302 -2.08 1.90 -2.89
N PRO A 303 -2.46 3.12 -2.47
CA PRO A 303 -3.84 3.42 -2.04
C PRO A 303 -4.93 2.97 -3.03
N ARG A 304 -4.79 3.33 -4.31
CA ARG A 304 -5.74 2.96 -5.37
C ARG A 304 -5.77 1.45 -5.66
N ALA A 305 -4.67 0.74 -5.40
CA ALA A 305 -4.64 -0.71 -5.52
C ALA A 305 -5.42 -1.35 -4.37
N LEU A 306 -5.28 -0.84 -3.15
CA LEU A 306 -6.04 -1.30 -1.99
C LEU A 306 -7.54 -1.03 -2.12
N GLU A 307 -7.93 0.09 -2.72
CA GLU A 307 -9.35 0.37 -3.02
C GLU A 307 -9.95 -0.65 -3.99
N ARG A 308 -9.14 -1.26 -4.86
CA ARG A 308 -9.57 -2.28 -5.82
C ARG A 308 -9.55 -3.69 -5.25
N LEU A 309 -9.22 -3.87 -3.96
CA LEU A 309 -9.22 -5.19 -3.31
C LEU A 309 -10.61 -5.84 -3.47
N PRO A 310 -10.72 -6.99 -4.15
CA PRO A 310 -11.98 -7.72 -4.25
C PRO A 310 -12.41 -8.20 -2.87
N ILE A 311 -13.67 -7.92 -2.50
CA ILE A 311 -14.27 -8.44 -1.26
C ILE A 311 -15.29 -9.51 -1.64
N PRO A 312 -15.16 -10.76 -1.16
CA PRO A 312 -16.12 -11.82 -1.48
C PRO A 312 -17.55 -11.47 -1.08
N ASP A 313 -18.52 -11.79 -1.94
CA ASP A 313 -19.93 -11.45 -1.75
C ASP A 313 -20.54 -12.08 -0.48
N ASP A 314 -20.09 -13.29 -0.13
CA ASP A 314 -20.44 -14.03 1.08
C ASP A 314 -19.92 -13.34 2.35
N VAL A 315 -18.68 -12.83 2.32
CA VAL A 315 -18.12 -12.03 3.43
C VAL A 315 -18.94 -10.77 3.69
N ILE A 316 -19.39 -10.09 2.63
CA ILE A 316 -20.30 -8.94 2.75
C ILE A 316 -21.63 -9.37 3.39
N LYS A 317 -22.24 -10.46 2.92
CA LYS A 317 -23.50 -10.96 3.47
C LYS A 317 -23.39 -11.36 4.93
N GLU A 318 -22.34 -12.08 5.30
CA GLU A 318 -22.08 -12.52 6.67
C GLU A 318 -21.89 -11.33 7.63
N SER A 319 -21.16 -10.31 7.18
CA SER A 319 -20.96 -9.09 7.97
C SER A 319 -22.25 -8.28 8.19
N GLY A 320 -23.26 -8.49 7.33
CA GLY A 320 -24.48 -7.68 7.25
C GLY A 320 -24.23 -6.23 6.84
N LEU A 321 -23.04 -5.85 6.35
CA LEU A 321 -22.74 -4.45 6.04
C LEU A 321 -23.77 -3.88 5.05
N PRO A 322 -24.40 -2.73 5.34
CA PRO A 322 -25.39 -2.16 4.44
C PRO A 322 -24.71 -1.79 3.12
N VAL A 323 -25.20 -2.37 2.02
CA VAL A 323 -24.71 -2.09 0.68
C VAL A 323 -25.59 -1.02 0.06
N GLN A 324 -25.04 0.17 -0.18
CA GLN A 324 -25.66 1.12 -1.09
C GLN A 324 -25.30 0.72 -2.53
N LEU A 325 -26.32 0.45 -3.35
CA LEU A 325 -26.16 0.31 -4.80
C LEU A 325 -25.58 1.63 -5.36
N ARG A 326 -24.60 1.53 -6.26
CA ARG A 326 -23.93 2.67 -6.95
C ARG A 326 -24.88 3.42 -7.90
N LEU A 327 -26.11 3.74 -7.48
CA LEU A 327 -27.07 4.41 -8.34
C LEU A 327 -26.77 5.90 -8.47
N PHE A 328 -26.18 6.55 -7.46
CA PHE A 328 -25.81 7.97 -7.54
C PHE A 328 -24.67 8.32 -6.57
N GLU A 329 -23.43 7.91 -6.85
CA GLU A 329 -22.31 8.61 -6.21
C GLU A 329 -22.12 9.96 -6.92
N GLN A 330 -22.78 11.00 -6.41
CA GLN A 330 -22.26 12.36 -6.58
C GLN A 330 -20.82 12.31 -6.08
N LYS A 331 -19.87 12.64 -6.96
CA LYS A 331 -18.48 12.88 -6.58
C LYS A 331 -18.49 13.95 -5.50
N VAL A 332 -18.45 13.56 -4.24
CA VAL A 332 -18.12 14.47 -3.15
C VAL A 332 -16.63 14.75 -3.34
N PHE A 333 -16.35 15.80 -4.11
CA PHE A 333 -15.02 16.39 -4.15
C PHE A 333 -14.73 16.91 -2.75
N TYR A 334 -14.02 16.13 -1.95
CA TYR A 334 -13.32 16.71 -0.81
C TYR A 334 -12.25 17.63 -1.38
N GLN A 335 -12.51 18.93 -1.31
CA GLN A 335 -11.53 19.95 -1.61
C GLN A 335 -10.33 19.72 -0.71
N VAL A 336 -9.19 19.37 -1.31
CA VAL A 336 -7.91 19.82 -0.77
C VAL A 336 -8.05 21.34 -0.78
N GLN A 337 -8.13 21.99 0.39
CA GLN A 337 -8.04 23.44 0.45
C GLN A 337 -6.64 23.85 0.01
N THR A 338 -6.44 23.92 -1.30
CA THR A 338 -5.42 24.73 -1.92
C THR A 338 -5.94 26.15 -1.78
N VAL A 339 -5.48 26.84 -0.75
CA VAL A 339 -5.71 28.28 -0.62
C VAL A 339 -5.07 28.90 -1.86
N LYS A 340 -5.90 29.39 -2.79
CA LYS A 340 -5.46 30.30 -3.84
C LYS A 340 -5.04 31.61 -3.16
N LEU A 341 -3.94 32.16 -3.68
CA LEU A 341 -3.20 33.34 -3.22
C LEU A 341 -4.08 34.50 -2.78
#